data_AF-A0A9X9LSU4-F1
#
_entry.id   AF-A0A9X9LSU4-F1
#
_cell.length_a   1.000
_cell.length_b   1.000
_cell.length_c   1.000
_cell.angle_alpha   90.00
_cell.angle_beta   90.00
_cell.angle_gamma   90.00
#
_symmetry.space_group_name_H-M   'P 1'
#
loop_
_entity.id
_entity.type
_entity.pdbx_description
1 polymer ?
#
loop_
_entity_poly.entity_id
_entity_poly.type
_entity_poly.pdbx_seq_one_letter_code
_entity_poly.pdbx_strand_id
1 'polypeptide(L)'
;MQGSLMCQLGADGCTRGSWRFAFNEQLTHLFDPENRKWIEIPPGDQQVKDMLDGDRELTELLTKIANGDCQRWLQKLREHSNEMQGTPGALATTPPVALVKGAAIRPITSILLVVLTHSILLVVQGIVL
;
A
#
# COMPACT_ATOMS: atom_id res chain seq x y z
N MET A 1 -8.86 -8.29 -4.47
CA MET A 1 -7.48 -8.39 -5.01
C MET A 1 -6.76 -7.10 -4.70
N GLN A 2 -5.54 -7.18 -4.19
CA GLN A 2 -4.68 -6.01 -3.94
C GLN A 2 -3.41 -6.14 -4.78
N GLY A 3 -3.10 -5.12 -5.59
CA GLY A 3 -1.85 -5.03 -6.34
C GLY A 3 -0.91 -4.02 -5.69
N SER A 4 0.38 -4.34 -5.63
CA SER A 4 1.43 -3.43 -5.17
C SER A 4 2.59 -3.45 -6.14
N LEU A 5 3.06 -2.26 -6.50
CA LEU A 5 4.29 -2.05 -7.26
C LEU A 5 5.40 -1.73 -6.25
N MET A 6 6.52 -2.45 -6.37
CA MET A 6 7.74 -2.13 -5.63
C MET A 6 8.78 -1.61 -6.61
N CYS A 7 9.31 -0.42 -6.32
CA CYS A 7 10.36 0.24 -7.08
C CYS A 7 11.63 0.34 -6.22
N GLN A 8 12.72 -0.26 -6.66
CA GLN A 8 13.98 -0.26 -5.92
C GLN A 8 15.13 0.23 -6.79
N LEU A 9 16.00 1.09 -6.23
CA LEU A 9 17.28 1.40 -6.85
C LEU A 9 18.32 0.37 -6.39
N GLY A 10 18.90 -0.37 -7.33
CA GLY A 10 19.99 -1.30 -7.07
C GLY A 10 21.31 -0.60 -6.76
N ALA A 11 22.27 -1.35 -6.23
CA ALA A 11 23.62 -0.86 -5.98
C ALA A 11 24.39 -0.49 -7.27
N ASP A 12 23.98 -1.08 -8.39
CA ASP A 12 24.41 -0.74 -9.75
C ASP A 12 23.84 0.58 -10.28
N GLY A 13 22.96 1.23 -9.50
CA GLY A 13 22.24 2.43 -9.94
C GLY A 13 21.09 2.14 -10.89
N CYS A 14 20.76 0.87 -11.15
CA CYS A 14 19.63 0.49 -11.98
C CYS A 14 18.35 0.42 -11.14
N THR A 15 17.27 1.03 -11.61
CA THR A 15 15.95 0.89 -10.99
C THR A 15 15.32 -0.43 -11.44
N ARG A 16 14.83 -1.21 -10.49
CA ARG A 16 14.09 -2.45 -10.71
C ARG A 16 12.67 -2.30 -10.18
N GLY A 17 11.69 -2.58 -11.03
CA GLY A 17 10.29 -2.69 -10.65
C GLY A 17 9.90 -4.15 -10.43
N SER A 18 8.97 -4.42 -9.53
CA SER A 18 8.30 -5.72 -9.43
C SER A 18 6.87 -5.55 -8.95
N TRP A 19 6.00 -6.47 -9.35
CA TRP A 19 4.60 -6.44 -8.94
C TRP A 19 4.28 -7.62 -8.03
N ARG A 20 3.49 -7.34 -7.01
CA ARG A 20 2.89 -8.34 -6.13
C ARG A 20 1.39 -8.15 -6.11
N PHE A 21 0.67 -9.24 -6.36
CA PHE A 21 -0.78 -9.30 -6.31
C PHE A 21 -1.23 -10.31 -5.26
N ALA A 22 -2.00 -9.86 -4.29
CA ALA A 22 -2.61 -10.71 -3.27
C ALA A 22 -4.08 -10.99 -3.63
N PHE A 23 -4.39 -12.27 -3.76
CA PHE A 23 -5.74 -12.80 -3.93
C PHE A 23 -6.16 -13.47 -2.61
N ASN A 24 -7.23 -12.96 -2.00
CA ASN A 24 -7.83 -13.50 -0.77
C ASN A 24 -6.86 -13.68 0.41
N GLU A 25 -5.84 -12.82 0.50
CA GLU A 25 -4.78 -12.79 1.55
C GLU A 25 -3.90 -14.05 1.69
N GLN A 26 -4.29 -15.17 1.11
CA GLN A 26 -3.58 -16.45 1.17
C GLN A 26 -2.72 -16.71 -0.07
N LEU A 27 -3.13 -16.22 -1.24
CA LEU A 27 -2.48 -16.52 -2.51
C LEU A 27 -1.83 -15.27 -3.08
N THR A 28 -0.52 -15.32 -3.29
CA THR A 28 0.25 -14.22 -3.83
C THR A 28 0.80 -14.57 -5.19
N HIS A 29 0.62 -13.67 -6.16
CA HIS A 29 1.23 -13.77 -7.47
C HIS A 29 2.26 -12.65 -7.63
N LEU A 30 3.50 -13.03 -7.92
CA LEU A 30 4.55 -12.10 -8.29
C LEU A 30 4.67 -12.08 -9.80
N PHE A 31 4.76 -10.88 -10.38
CA PHE A 31 5.11 -10.72 -11.78
C PHE A 31 6.55 -10.23 -11.87
N ASP A 32 7.37 -11.02 -12.55
CA ASP A 32 8.73 -10.70 -12.91
C ASP A 32 8.73 -9.99 -14.28
N PRO A 33 8.98 -8.68 -14.33
CA PRO A 33 8.95 -7.92 -15.58
C PRO A 33 10.14 -8.23 -16.51
N GLU A 34 11.25 -8.76 -15.98
CA GLU A 34 12.43 -9.09 -16.79
C GLU A 34 12.17 -10.38 -17.58
N ASN A 35 11.67 -11.40 -16.90
CA ASN A 35 11.33 -12.68 -17.53
C ASN A 35 9.91 -12.70 -18.13
N ARG A 36 9.08 -11.69 -17.82
CA ARG A 36 7.67 -11.58 -18.18
C ARG A 36 6.89 -12.84 -17.78
N LYS A 37 7.10 -13.25 -16.53
CA LYS A 37 6.52 -14.47 -15.98
C LYS A 37 5.87 -14.21 -14.64
N TRP A 38 4.76 -14.92 -14.44
CA TRP A 38 4.09 -14.97 -13.16
C TRP A 38 4.66 -16.10 -12.30
N ILE A 39 4.73 -15.86 -10.99
CA ILE A 39 5.14 -16.82 -9.97
C ILE A 39 4.05 -16.84 -8.91
N GLU A 40 3.51 -18.03 -8.64
CA GLU A 40 2.49 -18.25 -7.61
C GLU A 40 3.15 -18.64 -6.28
N ILE A 41 2.68 -18.05 -5.18
CA ILE A 41 3.21 -18.27 -3.83
C ILE A 41 2.06 -18.34 -2.79
N PRO A 42 1.91 -19.46 -2.05
CA PRO A 42 2.59 -20.74 -2.27
C PRO A 42 2.15 -21.38 -3.61
N PRO A 43 2.95 -22.31 -4.18
CA PRO A 43 2.54 -23.03 -5.39
C PRO A 43 1.21 -23.75 -5.18
N GLY A 44 0.28 -23.61 -6.12
CA GLY A 44 -1.09 -24.06 -5.99
C GLY A 44 -1.72 -24.44 -7.33
N ASP A 45 -2.97 -24.02 -7.53
CA ASP A 45 -3.69 -24.29 -8.77
C ASP A 45 -3.12 -23.41 -9.90
N GLN A 46 -2.49 -24.09 -10.85
CA GLN A 46 -1.73 -23.46 -11.92
C GLN A 46 -2.60 -22.65 -12.88
N GLN A 47 -3.93 -22.84 -12.87
CA GLN A 47 -4.87 -22.22 -13.79
C GLN A 47 -4.82 -20.68 -13.79
N VAL A 48 -4.73 -20.05 -12.61
CA VAL A 48 -4.72 -18.58 -12.50
C VAL A 48 -3.43 -18.02 -13.09
N LYS A 49 -2.28 -18.59 -12.72
CA LYS A 49 -1.00 -18.15 -13.31
C LYS A 49 -0.97 -18.40 -14.82
N ASP A 50 -1.51 -19.51 -15.33
CA ASP A 50 -1.48 -19.77 -16.78
C ASP A 50 -2.36 -18.80 -17.56
N MET A 51 -3.51 -18.40 -17.00
CA MET A 51 -4.33 -17.30 -17.52
C MET A 51 -3.53 -15.99 -17.56
N LEU A 52 -2.85 -15.64 -16.46
CA LEU A 52 -2.06 -14.42 -16.35
C LEU A 52 -0.83 -14.42 -17.27
N ASP A 53 -0.15 -15.56 -17.43
CA ASP A 53 0.97 -15.74 -18.37
C ASP A 53 0.52 -15.64 -19.83
N GLY A 54 -0.75 -15.98 -20.13
CA GLY A 54 -1.34 -15.88 -21.47
C GLY A 54 -1.82 -14.47 -21.85
N ASP A 55 -1.99 -13.58 -20.87
CA ASP A 55 -2.45 -12.22 -21.11
C ASP A 55 -1.29 -11.29 -21.53
N ARG A 56 -1.16 -11.10 -22.85
CA ARG A 56 -0.10 -10.27 -23.43
C ARG A 56 -0.27 -8.78 -23.08
N GLU A 57 -1.50 -8.27 -23.08
CA GLU A 57 -1.76 -6.85 -22.83
C GLU A 57 -1.43 -6.49 -21.38
N LEU A 58 -1.84 -7.35 -20.43
CA LEU A 58 -1.49 -7.22 -19.03
C LEU A 58 0.03 -7.27 -18.84
N THR A 59 0.69 -8.24 -19.46
CA THR A 59 2.14 -8.40 -19.39
C THR A 59 2.88 -7.16 -19.90
N GLU A 60 2.46 -6.61 -21.04
CA GLU A 60 3.04 -5.38 -21.61
C GLU A 60 2.82 -4.16 -20.71
N LEU A 61 1.61 -4.01 -20.17
CA LEU A 61 1.27 -2.93 -19.25
C LEU A 61 2.13 -2.98 -17.98
N LEU A 62 2.18 -4.13 -17.31
CA LEU A 62 2.93 -4.28 -16.06
C LEU A 62 4.42 -4.09 -16.27
N THR A 63 4.98 -4.60 -17.38
CA THR A 63 6.38 -4.40 -17.76
C THR A 63 6.68 -2.93 -18.01
N LYS A 64 5.83 -2.23 -18.77
CA LYS A 64 6.00 -0.80 -19.08
C LYS A 64 6.03 0.04 -17.80
N ILE A 65 5.13 -0.25 -16.86
CA ILE A 65 5.08 0.47 -15.59
C ILE A 65 6.31 0.13 -14.73
N ALA A 66 6.64 -1.16 -14.59
CA ALA A 66 7.75 -1.61 -13.73
C ALA A 66 9.12 -1.13 -14.23
N ASN A 67 9.37 -1.14 -15.54
CA ASN A 67 10.69 -0.83 -16.10
C ASN A 67 10.79 0.61 -16.61
N GLY A 68 9.68 1.34 -16.72
CA GLY A 68 9.65 2.71 -17.23
C GLY A 68 9.14 3.72 -16.22
N ASP A 69 7.84 3.65 -15.89
CA ASP A 69 7.20 4.65 -15.02
C ASP A 69 7.78 4.63 -13.60
N CYS A 70 8.04 3.44 -13.08
CA CYS A 70 8.65 3.20 -11.79
C CYS A 70 9.97 3.98 -11.60
N GLN A 71 10.86 3.96 -12.60
CA GLN A 71 12.11 4.73 -12.58
C GLN A 71 11.86 6.24 -12.50
N ARG A 72 10.93 6.75 -13.33
CA ARG A 72 10.58 8.18 -13.34
C ARG A 72 9.98 8.62 -12.00
N TRP A 73 9.13 7.80 -11.39
CA TRP A 73 8.54 8.12 -10.09
C TRP A 73 9.58 8.12 -8.98
N LEU A 74 10.46 7.11 -8.95
CA LEU A 74 11.52 7.04 -7.93
C LEU A 74 12.50 8.22 -8.03
N GLN A 75 12.81 8.66 -9.25
CA GLN A 75 13.64 9.84 -9.48
C GLN A 75 12.98 11.12 -8.93
N LYS A 76 11.70 11.37 -9.26
CA LYS A 76 10.97 12.55 -8.77
C LYS A 76 10.88 12.59 -7.24
N LEU A 77 10.64 11.44 -6.61
CA LEU A 77 10.59 11.34 -5.15
C LEU A 77 11.93 11.72 -4.51
N ARG A 78 13.05 11.36 -5.14
CA ARG A 78 14.39 11.73 -4.68
C ARG A 78 14.64 13.22 -4.83
N GLU A 79 14.33 13.80 -6.00
CA GLU A 79 14.49 15.22 -6.27
C GLU A 79 13.77 16.05 -5.19
N HIS A 80 12.50 15.73 -4.93
CA HIS A 80 11.70 16.38 -3.90
C HIS A 80 12.26 16.16 -2.48
N SER A 81 12.79 14.98 -2.16
CA SER A 81 13.40 14.73 -0.85
C SER A 81 14.67 15.57 -0.64
N ASN A 82 15.49 15.74 -1.69
CA ASN A 82 16.68 16.57 -1.62
C ASN A 82 16.34 18.06 -1.46
N GLU A 83 15.29 18.54 -2.13
CA GLU A 83 14.77 19.91 -1.95
C GLU A 83 14.31 20.15 -0.51
N MET A 84 13.60 19.18 0.09
CA MET A 84 13.15 19.28 1.48
C MET A 84 14.31 19.26 2.48
N GLN A 85 15.38 18.50 2.20
CA GLN A 85 16.60 18.50 3.01
C GLN A 85 17.41 19.81 2.86
N GLY A 86 17.22 20.54 1.75
CA GLY A 86 17.86 21.82 1.46
C GLY A 86 17.26 23.04 2.18
N THR A 87 16.27 22.85 3.07
CA THR A 87 15.83 23.88 4.00
C THR A 87 16.43 23.59 5.38
N PRO A 88 17.60 24.17 5.73
CA PRO A 88 18.01 24.28 7.12
C PRO A 88 16.93 25.10 7.83
N GLY A 89 15.97 24.41 8.44
CA GLY A 89 15.13 25.01 9.46
C GLY A 89 16.08 25.60 10.48
N ALA A 90 16.14 26.93 10.53
CA ALA A 90 16.79 27.66 11.60
C ALA A 90 16.46 26.94 12.91
N LEU A 91 17.52 26.56 13.64
CA LEU A 91 17.42 25.92 14.94
C LEU A 91 16.45 26.76 15.76
N ALA A 92 15.21 26.29 15.88
CA ALA A 92 14.16 27.02 16.56
C ALA A 92 14.55 27.04 18.04
N THR A 93 15.11 28.17 18.48
CA THR A 93 15.26 28.51 19.88
C THR A 93 13.93 28.23 20.56
N THR A 94 13.94 27.22 21.43
CA THR A 94 12.82 26.78 22.25
C THR A 94 12.23 27.98 23.01
N PRO A 95 10.98 28.39 22.75
CA PRO A 95 10.19 29.06 23.76
C PRO A 95 9.69 27.98 24.74
N PRO A 96 9.59 28.27 26.05
CA PRO A 96 9.24 27.27 27.04
C PRO A 96 7.88 26.64 26.69
N VAL A 97 7.88 25.30 26.60
CA VAL A 97 6.68 24.48 26.45
C VAL A 97 5.76 24.77 27.64
N ALA A 98 4.67 25.50 27.40
CA ALA A 98 3.54 25.49 28.29
C ALA A 98 2.94 24.07 28.23
N LEU A 99 3.09 23.32 29.33
CA LEU A 99 2.46 22.03 29.56
C LEU A 99 0.93 22.19 29.45
N VAL A 100 0.36 21.93 28.28
CA VAL A 100 -1.09 21.76 28.15
C VAL A 100 -1.42 20.41 28.78
N LYS A 101 -1.91 20.49 30.02
CA LYS A 101 -2.47 19.37 30.78
C LYS A 101 -3.53 18.68 29.91
N GLY A 102 -3.22 17.48 29.44
CA GLY A 102 -4.08 16.71 28.56
C GLY A 102 -5.46 16.50 29.18
N ALA A 103 -6.49 17.04 28.53
CA ALA A 103 -7.86 16.65 28.77
C ALA A 103 -8.06 15.25 28.17
N ALA A 104 -8.57 14.31 28.97
CA ALA A 104 -8.88 12.96 28.52
C ALA A 104 -9.97 13.01 27.46
N ILE A 105 -9.59 12.90 26.19
CA ILE A 105 -10.52 12.70 25.07
C ILE A 105 -11.14 11.31 25.29
N ARG A 106 -12.44 11.24 25.58
CA ARG A 106 -13.21 9.97 25.69
C ARG A 106 -14.04 9.72 24.41
N PRO A 107 -13.45 9.57 23.21
CA PRO A 107 -14.24 9.30 22.01
C PRO A 107 -14.76 7.85 22.01
N ILE A 108 -14.08 6.94 22.72
CA ILE A 108 -14.34 5.50 22.72
C ILE A 108 -15.68 5.16 23.41
N THR A 109 -16.02 5.86 24.50
CA THR A 109 -17.28 5.60 25.23
C THR A 109 -18.51 6.01 24.42
N SER A 110 -18.41 7.05 23.59
CA SER A 110 -19.53 7.53 22.79
C SER A 110 -19.88 6.57 21.66
N ILE A 111 -18.88 6.01 20.96
CA ILE A 111 -19.09 5.09 19.84
C ILE A 111 -19.77 3.80 20.32
N LEU A 112 -19.31 3.23 21.44
CA LEU A 112 -19.89 2.02 22.04
C LEU A 112 -21.39 2.18 22.36
N LEU A 113 -21.79 3.32 22.90
CA LEU A 113 -23.21 3.59 23.22
C LEU A 113 -24.07 3.70 21.96
N VAL A 114 -23.54 4.29 20.88
CA VAL A 114 -24.25 4.40 19.61
C VAL A 114 -24.44 3.03 18.96
N VAL A 115 -23.39 2.20 18.95
CA VAL A 115 -23.48 0.83 18.39
C VAL A 115 -24.46 -0.01 19.20
N LEU A 116 -24.39 0.03 20.54
CA LEU A 116 -25.26 -0.77 21.41
C LEU A 116 -26.74 -0.42 21.23
N THR A 117 -27.08 0.87 21.13
CA THR A 117 -28.46 1.30 20.92
C THR A 117 -29.00 0.87 19.55
N HIS A 118 -28.18 0.93 18.50
CA HIS A 118 -28.57 0.45 17.17
C HIS A 118 -28.76 -1.07 17.16
N SER A 119 -27.87 -1.83 17.79
CA SER A 119 -28.03 -3.29 17.91
C SER A 119 -29.32 -3.68 18.63
N ILE A 120 -29.66 -3.01 19.73
CA ILE A 120 -30.91 -3.28 20.45
C ILE A 120 -32.14 -2.95 19.60
N LEU A 121 -32.12 -1.84 18.86
CA LEU A 121 -33.23 -1.45 17.98
C LEU A 121 -33.48 -2.49 16.88
N LEU A 122 -32.42 -2.99 16.25
CA LEU A 122 -32.50 -4.01 15.21
C LEU A 122 -33.07 -5.34 15.74
N VAL A 123 -32.73 -5.71 16.97
CA VAL A 123 -33.26 -6.91 17.65
C VAL A 123 -34.75 -6.72 17.99
N VAL A 124 -35.14 -5.56 18.51
CA VAL A 124 -36.54 -5.25 18.85
C VAL A 124 -37.43 -5.18 17.60
N GLN A 125 -36.90 -4.69 16.48
CA GLN A 125 -37.61 -4.65 15.20
C GLN A 125 -37.64 -6.01 14.48
N GLY A 126 -37.00 -7.05 15.04
CA GLY A 126 -36.99 -8.40 14.47
C GLY A 126 -36.25 -8.50 13.13
N ILE A 127 -35.32 -7.58 12.86
CA ILE A 127 -34.59 -7.50 11.58
C ILE A 127 -33.35 -8.42 11.58
N VAL A 128 -33.01 -9.03 12.71
CA VAL A 128 -31.97 -10.08 12.79
C VAL A 128 -32.65 -11.43 13.03
N LEU A 129 -32.85 -12.18 11.94
CA LEU A 129 -32.97 -13.64 11.96
C LEU A 129 -31.75 -14.22 11.22
#